data_AF-A0A516Q2R3-F1
#
_entry.id   AF-A0A516Q2R3-F1
#
_cell.length_a   1.000
_cell.length_b   1.000
_cell.length_c   1.000
_cell.angle_alpha   90.00
_cell.angle_beta   90.00
_cell.angle_gamma   90.00
#
_symmetry.space_group_name_H-M   'P 1'
#
loop_
_entity.id
_entity.type
_entity.pdbx_description
1 polymer ?
#
loop_
_entity_poly.entity_id
_entity_poly.type
_entity_poly.pdbx_seq_one_letter_code
_entity_poly.pdbx_strand_id
1 'polypeptide(L)'
;MSDREHADLGEIDVQRINIREPDGRLRCVIASADRLPGLIMRGEEHPHHRPYAGMVFFNDEETENGGLIFNGQEGSSAGSLTFDGYEQDQIVQVRGVTEDGRQSAGLVVNDRPLDRSLVDDLPVLDRLPDLTPEQQEEATSQFPPGHFGSRRLFAGTEEGDSVLNLCDGQGRPRLRLRVGEDGSAGVEFLDAAGEIVKQIAP
;
A
#
# COMPACT_ATOMS: atom_id res chain seq x y z
N MET A 1 -2.07 22.93 33.50
CA MET A 1 -3.29 22.19 33.11
C MET A 1 -3.79 22.88 31.87
N SER A 2 -3.77 22.22 30.71
CA SER A 2 -4.32 22.81 29.48
C SER A 2 -5.83 22.86 29.62
N ASP A 3 -6.44 24.03 29.43
CA ASP A 3 -7.88 24.11 29.21
C ASP A 3 -8.20 23.26 27.97
N ARG A 4 -9.09 22.29 28.15
CA ARG A 4 -9.59 21.47 27.05
C ARG A 4 -10.87 22.11 26.56
N GLU A 5 -10.91 22.42 25.27
CA GLU A 5 -12.14 22.81 24.61
C GLU A 5 -12.88 21.55 24.17
N HIS A 6 -14.18 21.51 24.44
CA HIS A 6 -15.05 20.40 24.10
C HIS A 6 -16.20 20.94 23.23
N ALA A 7 -16.50 20.25 22.14
CA ALA A 7 -17.65 20.50 21.30
C ALA A 7 -18.48 19.22 21.23
N ASP A 8 -19.75 19.29 21.66
CA ASP A 8 -20.71 18.22 21.52
C ASP A 8 -21.54 18.49 20.25
N LEU A 9 -21.29 17.70 19.21
CA LEU A 9 -21.96 17.79 17.92
C LEU A 9 -22.77 16.52 17.68
N GLY A 10 -24.01 16.66 17.19
CA GLY A 10 -24.82 15.51 16.78
C GLY A 10 -24.33 14.89 15.46
N GLU A 11 -24.02 15.74 14.47
CA GLU A 11 -23.55 15.36 13.14
C GLU A 11 -22.66 16.49 12.59
N ILE A 12 -21.71 16.15 11.72
CA ILE A 12 -20.83 17.11 11.04
C ILE A 12 -20.66 16.73 9.56
N ASP A 13 -21.14 17.58 8.67
CA ASP A 13 -20.91 17.46 7.22
C ASP A 13 -19.76 18.37 6.80
N VAL A 14 -18.59 17.79 6.56
CA VAL A 14 -17.39 18.51 6.15
C VAL A 14 -16.63 17.70 5.12
N GLN A 15 -15.89 18.40 4.26
CA GLN A 15 -15.03 17.73 3.28
C GLN A 15 -13.68 17.30 3.87
N ARG A 16 -13.25 17.92 4.99
CA ARG A 16 -11.94 17.65 5.61
C ARG A 16 -11.90 18.01 7.09
N ILE A 17 -11.26 17.16 7.88
CA ILE A 17 -10.85 17.38 9.27
C ILE A 17 -9.33 17.26 9.35
N ASN A 18 -8.67 18.23 9.98
CA ASN A 18 -7.24 18.18 10.30
C ASN A 18 -7.07 17.95 11.80
N ILE A 19 -6.34 16.90 12.18
CA ILE A 19 -5.91 16.65 13.56
C ILE A 19 -4.48 17.17 13.69
N ARG A 20 -4.24 18.04 14.67
CA ARG A 20 -2.96 18.72 14.89
C ARG A 20 -2.50 18.59 16.33
N GLU A 21 -1.18 18.60 16.52
CA GLU A 21 -0.54 18.80 17.82
C GLU A 21 -0.78 20.23 18.35
N PRO A 22 -0.56 20.50 19.65
CA PRO A 22 -0.66 21.85 20.22
C PRO A 22 0.26 22.88 19.56
N ASP A 23 1.39 22.43 19.00
CA ASP A 23 2.34 23.26 18.26
C ASP A 23 1.96 23.50 16.78
N GLY A 24 0.84 22.92 16.33
CA GLY A 24 0.29 23.08 14.99
C GLY A 24 0.69 22.00 14.00
N ARG A 25 1.63 21.10 14.34
CA ARG A 25 2.04 20.00 13.45
C ARG A 25 0.87 19.11 13.09
N LEU A 26 0.77 18.72 11.82
CA LEU A 26 -0.29 17.84 11.32
C LEU A 26 -0.04 16.37 11.75
N ARG A 27 -1.09 15.66 12.19
CA ARG A 27 -0.99 14.26 12.65
C ARG A 27 -1.92 13.31 11.94
N CYS A 28 -3.06 13.81 11.52
CA CYS A 28 -3.99 13.04 10.72
C CYS A 28 -4.88 13.97 9.90
N VAL A 29 -5.23 13.53 8.71
CA VAL A 29 -6.24 14.15 7.88
C VAL A 29 -7.34 13.13 7.62
N ILE A 30 -8.59 13.50 7.86
CA ILE A 30 -9.77 12.76 7.39
C ILE A 30 -10.40 13.59 6.29
N ALA A 31 -10.53 13.06 5.07
CA ALA A 31 -11.02 13.86 3.94
C ALA A 31 -11.79 13.05 2.89
N SER A 32 -12.67 13.76 2.17
CA SER A 32 -13.23 13.31 0.90
C SER A 32 -12.16 13.23 -0.19
N ALA A 33 -12.43 12.54 -1.30
CA ALA A 33 -11.47 12.35 -2.39
C ALA A 33 -10.88 13.67 -2.92
N ASP A 34 -11.71 14.67 -3.20
CA ASP A 34 -11.26 15.98 -3.70
C ASP A 34 -10.43 16.80 -2.70
N ARG A 35 -10.36 16.38 -1.43
CA ARG A 35 -9.73 17.13 -0.33
C ARG A 35 -8.66 16.35 0.41
N LEU A 36 -8.38 15.11 0.00
CA LEU A 36 -7.24 14.35 0.47
C LEU A 36 -5.96 15.09 0.03
N PRO A 37 -4.94 15.23 0.89
CA PRO A 37 -3.69 15.87 0.49
C PRO A 37 -2.93 15.00 -0.50
N GLY A 38 -1.93 15.59 -1.15
CA GLY A 38 -0.86 14.83 -1.79
C GLY A 38 0.02 14.10 -0.76
N LEU A 39 1.18 13.65 -1.22
CA LEU A 39 2.18 13.01 -0.35
C LEU A 39 2.85 14.09 0.49
N ILE A 40 2.71 14.05 1.81
CA ILE A 40 3.39 15.00 2.70
C ILE A 40 4.63 14.33 3.29
N MET A 41 5.79 14.95 3.07
CA MET A 41 7.09 14.48 3.53
C MET A 41 7.79 15.63 4.24
N ARG A 42 8.13 15.46 5.52
CA ARG A 42 8.72 16.52 6.35
C ARG A 42 7.94 17.85 6.34
N GLY A 43 6.61 17.76 6.27
CA GLY A 43 5.71 18.92 6.18
C GLY A 43 5.60 19.56 4.79
N GLU A 44 6.34 19.08 3.78
CA GLU A 44 6.22 19.51 2.39
C GLU A 44 5.24 18.62 1.63
N GLU A 45 4.26 19.22 0.96
CA GLU A 45 3.28 18.49 0.15
C GLU A 45 3.77 18.38 -1.30
N HIS A 46 3.93 17.14 -1.76
CA HIS A 46 4.23 16.78 -3.14
C HIS A 46 2.94 16.39 -3.90
N PRO A 47 2.77 16.83 -5.15
CA PRO A 47 1.62 16.45 -5.97
C PRO A 47 1.50 14.93 -6.06
N HIS A 48 0.36 14.41 -5.64
CA HIS A 48 0.12 12.97 -5.68
C HIS A 48 -1.38 12.71 -5.72
N HIS A 49 -1.90 12.47 -6.93
CA HIS A 49 -3.33 12.36 -7.15
C HIS A 49 -3.85 10.99 -6.70
N ARG A 50 -4.73 10.97 -5.70
CA ARG A 50 -5.39 9.77 -5.19
C ARG A 50 -6.91 9.92 -5.31
N PRO A 51 -7.61 9.14 -6.14
CA PRO A 51 -9.06 9.24 -6.31
C PRO A 51 -9.82 8.53 -5.15
N TYR A 52 -9.36 8.70 -3.91
CA TYR A 52 -9.80 7.94 -2.74
C TYR A 52 -10.16 8.88 -1.59
N ALA A 53 -11.16 8.52 -0.79
CA ALA A 53 -11.46 9.20 0.47
C ALA A 53 -10.87 8.40 1.64
N GLY A 54 -10.59 9.05 2.77
CA GLY A 54 -10.12 8.32 3.94
C GLY A 54 -9.32 9.15 4.93
N MET A 55 -8.42 8.45 5.61
CA MET A 55 -7.55 8.96 6.65
C MET A 55 -6.09 8.81 6.24
N VAL A 56 -5.28 9.86 6.39
CA VAL A 56 -3.82 9.82 6.22
C VAL A 56 -3.18 10.22 7.54
N PHE A 57 -2.18 9.48 7.98
CA PHE A 57 -1.47 9.69 9.23
C PHE A 57 -0.07 10.25 8.98
N PHE A 58 0.43 11.04 9.94
CA PHE A 58 1.76 11.64 9.87
C PHE A 58 2.53 11.38 11.16
N ASN A 59 3.84 11.19 11.04
CA ASN A 59 4.74 11.05 12.18
C ASN A 59 5.10 12.42 12.81
N ASP A 60 5.99 12.42 13.82
CA ASP A 60 6.42 13.66 14.50
C ASP A 60 7.15 14.66 13.60
N GLU A 61 7.66 14.21 12.45
CA GLU A 61 8.32 15.04 11.46
C GLU A 61 7.36 15.53 10.37
N GLU A 62 6.05 15.26 10.49
CA GLU A 62 5.04 15.58 9.48
C GLU A 62 5.27 14.84 8.15
N THR A 63 5.88 13.65 8.22
CA THR A 63 5.96 12.71 7.10
C THR A 63 4.80 11.72 7.16
N GLU A 64 4.12 11.50 6.03
CA GLU A 64 3.08 10.46 5.87
C GLU A 64 3.64 9.11 6.33
N ASN A 65 2.88 8.40 7.17
CA ASN A 65 3.30 7.11 7.73
C ASN A 65 2.21 6.02 7.59
N GLY A 66 1.33 6.19 6.61
CA GLY A 66 0.25 5.27 6.29
C GLY A 66 -1.13 5.92 6.31
N GLY A 67 -2.14 5.12 6.01
CA GLY A 67 -3.50 5.60 5.85
C GLY A 67 -4.55 4.50 5.88
N LEU A 68 -5.80 4.93 5.96
CA LEU A 68 -6.99 4.11 5.78
C LEU A 68 -7.81 4.74 4.67
N ILE A 69 -7.78 4.16 3.48
CA ILE A 69 -8.41 4.71 2.29
C ILE A 69 -9.48 3.77 1.74
N PHE A 70 -10.51 4.37 1.14
CA PHE A 70 -11.61 3.67 0.51
C PHE A 70 -11.95 4.29 -0.84
N ASN A 71 -12.40 3.44 -1.74
CA ASN A 71 -13.03 3.80 -3.00
C ASN A 71 -14.14 2.79 -3.34
N GLY A 72 -14.99 3.15 -4.27
CA GLY A 72 -15.96 2.25 -4.86
C GLY A 72 -16.96 3.01 -5.68
N GLN A 73 -17.57 2.30 -6.61
CA GLN A 73 -18.70 2.75 -7.40
C GLN A 73 -19.54 1.51 -7.76
N GLU A 74 -20.58 1.67 -8.56
CA GLU A 74 -21.37 0.52 -8.99
C GLU A 74 -20.48 -0.59 -9.57
N GLY A 75 -20.61 -1.81 -9.02
CA GLY A 75 -19.80 -2.96 -9.42
C GLY A 75 -18.37 -3.02 -8.87
N SER A 76 -17.93 -2.04 -8.06
CA SER A 76 -16.58 -2.03 -7.48
C SER A 76 -16.53 -1.56 -6.02
N SER A 77 -15.56 -2.07 -5.28
CA SER A 77 -15.26 -1.63 -3.92
C SER A 77 -13.78 -1.84 -3.63
N ALA A 78 -13.12 -0.88 -3.03
CA ALA A 78 -11.72 -0.98 -2.64
C ALA A 78 -11.51 -0.36 -1.26
N GLY A 79 -10.67 -1.00 -0.46
CA GLY A 79 -10.24 -0.50 0.84
C GLY A 79 -8.83 -0.93 1.14
N SER A 80 -8.06 -0.04 1.76
CA SER A 80 -6.70 -0.34 2.21
C SER A 80 -6.37 0.35 3.52
N LEU A 81 -5.83 -0.44 4.46
CA LEU A 81 -5.11 0.05 5.63
C LEU A 81 -3.61 -0.17 5.38
N THR A 82 -2.83 0.89 5.46
CA THR A 82 -1.41 0.89 5.17
C THR A 82 -0.58 1.35 6.35
N PHE A 83 0.60 0.76 6.48
CA PHE A 83 1.66 1.19 7.36
C PHE A 83 2.89 1.41 6.49
N ASP A 84 3.32 2.66 6.42
CA ASP A 84 4.41 3.07 5.56
C ASP A 84 5.75 2.95 6.30
N GLY A 85 6.82 2.71 5.54
CA GLY A 85 8.17 2.75 6.08
C GLY A 85 8.58 4.19 6.44
N TYR A 86 9.65 4.35 7.20
CA TYR A 86 10.19 5.68 7.47
C TYR A 86 10.62 6.33 6.14
N GLU A 87 9.95 7.43 5.78
CA GLU A 87 10.13 8.11 4.48
C GLU A 87 10.01 7.19 3.25
N GLN A 88 9.22 6.13 3.37
CA GLN A 88 9.10 5.09 2.35
C GLN A 88 7.65 4.65 2.23
N ASP A 89 7.36 3.94 1.15
CA ASP A 89 6.03 3.41 0.87
C ASP A 89 5.68 2.19 1.76
N GLN A 90 4.53 1.54 1.55
CA GLN A 90 4.00 0.52 2.47
C GLN A 90 4.99 -0.60 2.80
N ILE A 91 5.23 -0.83 4.10
CA ILE A 91 5.88 -2.04 4.63
C ILE A 91 4.86 -3.10 5.05
N VAL A 92 3.65 -2.67 5.46
CA VAL A 92 2.52 -3.57 5.73
C VAL A 92 1.26 -2.98 5.13
N GLN A 93 0.44 -3.82 4.49
CA GLN A 93 -0.84 -3.43 3.93
C GLN A 93 -1.87 -4.53 4.16
N VAL A 94 -3.06 -4.14 4.65
CA VAL A 94 -4.28 -4.95 4.56
C VAL A 94 -5.15 -4.32 3.50
N ARG A 95 -5.60 -5.10 2.51
CA ARG A 95 -6.46 -4.57 1.45
C ARG A 95 -7.55 -5.54 1.03
N GLY A 96 -8.61 -4.99 0.48
CA GLY A 96 -9.66 -5.71 -0.23
C GLY A 96 -10.09 -4.93 -1.45
N VAL A 97 -10.26 -5.60 -2.58
CA VAL A 97 -10.70 -5.02 -3.85
C VAL A 97 -11.70 -5.97 -4.49
N THR A 98 -12.82 -5.42 -4.94
CA THR A 98 -13.76 -6.03 -5.85
C THR A 98 -13.83 -5.14 -7.10
N GLU A 99 -13.55 -5.71 -8.27
CA GLU A 99 -13.60 -5.02 -9.55
C GLU A 99 -13.85 -6.04 -10.66
N ASP A 100 -14.66 -5.69 -11.66
CA ASP A 100 -15.00 -6.56 -12.79
C ASP A 100 -15.49 -7.98 -12.40
N GLY A 101 -16.26 -8.07 -11.31
CA GLY A 101 -16.77 -9.34 -10.78
C GLY A 101 -15.71 -10.24 -10.15
N ARG A 102 -14.47 -9.76 -9.98
CA ARG A 102 -13.39 -10.44 -9.27
C ARG A 102 -13.18 -9.81 -7.90
N GLN A 103 -12.82 -10.64 -6.93
CA GLN A 103 -12.47 -10.20 -5.59
C GLN A 103 -11.04 -10.64 -5.25
N SER A 104 -10.26 -9.73 -4.67
CA SER A 104 -8.99 -10.03 -4.03
C SER A 104 -8.95 -9.38 -2.65
N ALA A 105 -8.42 -10.09 -1.66
CA ALA A 105 -8.22 -9.53 -0.34
C ALA A 105 -6.98 -10.16 0.30
N GLY A 106 -6.24 -9.41 1.10
CA GLY A 106 -5.08 -9.99 1.75
C GLY A 106 -4.23 -9.04 2.58
N LEU A 107 -3.27 -9.67 3.24
CA LEU A 107 -2.15 -9.04 3.93
C LEU A 107 -0.92 -9.09 3.03
N VAL A 108 -0.25 -7.94 2.90
CA VAL A 108 1.01 -7.80 2.19
C VAL A 108 2.07 -7.26 3.14
N VAL A 109 3.27 -7.83 3.05
CA VAL A 109 4.47 -7.31 3.71
C VAL A 109 5.54 -7.04 2.65
N ASN A 110 6.14 -5.87 2.70
CA ASN A 110 7.23 -5.48 1.80
C ASN A 110 8.47 -5.09 2.62
N ASP A 111 9.65 -5.44 2.10
CA ASP A 111 10.89 -4.79 2.50
C ASP A 111 11.02 -3.50 1.68
N ARG A 112 11.36 -2.39 2.34
CA ARG A 112 11.65 -1.09 1.71
C ARG A 112 13.08 -0.67 2.05
N PRO A 113 13.73 0.17 1.22
CA PRO A 113 15.03 0.76 1.55
C PRO A 113 14.99 1.49 2.89
N LEU A 114 16.11 1.51 3.63
CA LEU A 114 16.20 2.17 4.94
C LEU A 114 17.07 3.42 4.93
N ASP A 115 17.79 3.67 3.84
CA ASP A 115 18.88 4.63 3.72
C ASP A 115 18.59 5.77 2.74
N ARG A 116 17.33 5.89 2.27
CA ARG A 116 16.90 6.90 1.30
C ARG A 116 15.42 7.23 1.44
N SER A 117 15.00 8.35 0.85
CA SER A 117 13.63 8.82 0.88
C SER A 117 12.88 8.42 -0.40
N LEU A 118 11.57 8.18 -0.30
CA LEU A 118 10.70 7.99 -1.48
C LEU A 118 10.68 9.25 -2.36
N VAL A 119 10.89 10.44 -1.77
CA VAL A 119 10.90 11.71 -2.49
C VAL A 119 11.96 11.73 -3.60
N ASP A 120 13.10 11.06 -3.38
CA ASP A 120 14.17 10.96 -4.37
C ASP A 120 13.74 10.19 -5.63
N ASP A 121 12.72 9.33 -5.51
CA ASP A 121 12.19 8.51 -6.59
C ASP A 121 10.96 9.11 -7.29
N LEU A 122 10.31 10.13 -6.72
CA LEU A 122 9.08 10.72 -7.26
C LEU A 122 9.17 11.09 -8.75
N PRO A 123 10.26 11.72 -9.26
CA PRO A 123 10.35 12.04 -10.68
C PRO A 123 10.23 10.82 -11.61
N VAL A 124 10.63 9.64 -11.13
CA VAL A 124 10.45 8.39 -11.87
C VAL A 124 9.08 7.79 -11.58
N LEU A 125 8.65 7.73 -10.32
CA LEU A 125 7.39 7.09 -9.94
C LEU A 125 6.16 7.80 -10.53
N ASP A 126 6.16 9.13 -10.58
CA ASP A 126 5.02 9.91 -11.07
C ASP A 126 4.73 9.72 -12.55
N ARG A 127 5.78 9.43 -13.35
CA ARG A 127 5.62 9.20 -14.79
C ARG A 127 5.28 7.75 -15.14
N LEU A 128 5.60 6.77 -14.29
CA LEU A 128 5.43 5.34 -14.61
C LEU A 128 4.00 4.99 -15.06
N PRO A 129 2.92 5.47 -14.40
CA PRO A 129 1.55 5.13 -14.80
C PRO A 129 1.19 5.53 -16.24
N ASP A 130 1.85 6.55 -16.79
CA ASP A 130 1.59 7.06 -18.14
C ASP A 130 2.42 6.35 -19.23
N LEU A 131 3.33 5.44 -18.84
CA LEU A 131 4.23 4.73 -19.74
C LEU A 131 3.69 3.36 -20.15
N THR A 132 4.08 2.87 -21.33
CA THR A 132 3.84 1.47 -21.72
C THR A 132 4.68 0.51 -20.86
N PRO A 133 4.33 -0.79 -20.79
CA PRO A 133 5.13 -1.76 -20.04
C PRO A 133 6.61 -1.78 -20.43
N GLU A 134 6.93 -1.70 -21.72
CA GLU A 134 8.32 -1.66 -22.20
C GLU A 134 9.06 -0.39 -21.73
N GLN A 135 8.37 0.75 -21.72
CA GLN A 135 8.92 2.01 -21.25
C GLN A 135 9.08 2.04 -19.72
N GLN A 136 8.18 1.40 -18.98
CA GLN A 136 8.33 1.20 -17.53
C GLN A 136 9.55 0.33 -17.22
N GLU A 137 9.74 -0.76 -17.97
CA GLU A 137 10.93 -1.62 -17.84
C GLU A 137 12.21 -0.83 -18.13
N GLU A 138 12.26 -0.08 -19.24
CA GLU A 138 13.40 0.76 -19.57
C GLU A 138 13.69 1.79 -18.47
N ALA A 139 12.66 2.51 -18.00
CA ALA A 139 12.76 3.52 -16.96
C ALA A 139 13.26 2.97 -15.61
N THR A 140 12.98 1.70 -15.33
CA THR A 140 13.34 1.04 -14.07
C THR A 140 14.62 0.21 -14.15
N SER A 141 15.05 -0.19 -15.35
CA SER A 141 16.24 -1.02 -15.60
C SER A 141 17.57 -0.42 -15.12
N GLN A 142 17.63 0.90 -15.01
CA GLN A 142 18.79 1.63 -14.50
C GLN A 142 18.98 1.48 -12.97
N PHE A 143 17.95 1.03 -12.25
CA PHE A 143 17.99 0.87 -10.81
C PHE A 143 18.39 -0.56 -10.41
N PRO A 144 19.13 -0.73 -9.30
CA PRO A 144 19.49 -2.07 -8.84
C PRO A 144 18.25 -2.85 -8.39
N PRO A 145 18.30 -4.20 -8.39
CA PRO A 145 17.21 -5.03 -7.86
C PRO A 145 16.84 -4.63 -6.43
N GLY A 146 15.53 -4.49 -6.19
CA GLY A 146 15.00 -4.11 -4.88
C GLY A 146 15.06 -2.61 -4.57
N HIS A 147 15.48 -1.75 -5.53
CA HIS A 147 15.49 -0.29 -5.37
C HIS A 147 14.15 0.21 -4.85
N PHE A 148 13.04 -0.10 -5.52
CA PHE A 148 11.69 0.32 -5.10
C PHE A 148 11.06 -0.55 -3.99
N GLY A 149 11.85 -1.43 -3.37
CA GLY A 149 11.39 -2.42 -2.40
C GLY A 149 11.09 -3.79 -3.01
N SER A 150 10.73 -4.75 -2.15
CA SER A 150 10.41 -6.11 -2.56
C SER A 150 9.29 -6.70 -1.70
N ARG A 151 8.31 -7.36 -2.33
CA ARG A 151 7.26 -8.07 -1.60
C ARG A 151 7.85 -9.28 -0.90
N ARG A 152 7.57 -9.47 0.38
CA ARG A 152 8.05 -10.60 1.20
C ARG A 152 6.98 -11.61 1.52
N LEU A 153 5.76 -11.14 1.72
CA LEU A 153 4.59 -11.94 2.02
C LEU A 153 3.41 -11.44 1.20
N PHE A 154 2.65 -12.38 0.66
CA PHE A 154 1.23 -12.21 0.42
C PHE A 154 0.48 -13.34 1.14
N ALA A 155 -0.58 -13.01 1.85
CA ALA A 155 -1.51 -13.98 2.43
C ALA A 155 -2.94 -13.50 2.20
N GLY A 156 -3.69 -14.20 1.38
CA GLY A 156 -5.00 -13.71 0.93
C GLY A 156 -5.62 -14.55 -0.17
N THR A 157 -6.52 -13.93 -0.92
CA THR A 157 -7.16 -14.52 -2.11
C THR A 157 -6.64 -13.89 -3.39
N GLU A 158 -6.28 -14.73 -4.35
CA GLU A 158 -5.79 -14.33 -5.67
C GLU A 158 -6.41 -15.26 -6.72
N GLU A 159 -7.10 -14.68 -7.71
CA GLU A 159 -7.80 -15.42 -8.77
C GLU A 159 -8.74 -16.53 -8.28
N GLY A 160 -9.36 -16.34 -7.10
CA GLY A 160 -10.27 -17.31 -6.48
C GLY A 160 -9.61 -18.26 -5.48
N ASP A 161 -8.30 -18.40 -5.55
CA ASP A 161 -7.55 -19.30 -4.67
C ASP A 161 -7.20 -18.66 -3.35
N SER A 162 -7.11 -19.46 -2.29
CA SER A 162 -6.47 -19.06 -1.04
C SER A 162 -4.97 -19.29 -1.13
N VAL A 163 -4.17 -18.24 -1.02
CA VAL A 163 -2.73 -18.29 -1.28
C VAL A 163 -1.93 -17.65 -0.15
N LEU A 164 -0.84 -18.29 0.23
CA LEU A 164 0.26 -17.70 0.98
C LEU A 164 1.54 -17.82 0.16
N ASN A 165 2.09 -16.69 -0.28
CA ASN A 165 3.37 -16.62 -0.99
C ASN A 165 4.44 -16.03 -0.08
N LEU A 166 5.56 -16.74 0.08
CA LEU A 166 6.79 -16.21 0.68
C LEU A 166 7.84 -15.98 -0.40
N CYS A 167 8.43 -14.79 -0.37
CA CYS A 167 9.42 -14.36 -1.33
C CYS A 167 10.81 -14.18 -0.72
N ASP A 168 11.84 -14.29 -1.56
CA ASP A 168 13.23 -13.99 -1.20
C ASP A 168 13.53 -12.47 -1.13
N GLY A 169 14.80 -12.13 -0.88
CA GLY A 169 15.34 -10.76 -0.85
C GLY A 169 15.03 -9.90 -2.06
N GLN A 170 14.72 -10.52 -3.20
CA GLN A 170 14.46 -9.84 -4.47
C GLN A 170 12.97 -9.89 -4.83
N GLY A 171 12.11 -10.35 -3.92
CA GLY A 171 10.67 -10.45 -4.15
C GLY A 171 10.24 -11.68 -4.96
N ARG A 172 11.15 -12.62 -5.24
CA ARG A 172 10.84 -13.84 -6.01
C ARG A 172 10.23 -14.91 -5.10
N PRO A 173 9.07 -15.51 -5.44
CA PRO A 173 8.49 -16.59 -4.65
C PRO A 173 9.44 -17.78 -4.45
N ARG A 174 9.46 -18.33 -3.24
CA ARG A 174 10.25 -19.52 -2.85
C ARG A 174 9.41 -20.60 -2.20
N LEU A 175 8.32 -20.19 -1.56
CA LEU A 175 7.34 -21.09 -0.97
C LEU A 175 5.94 -20.56 -1.26
N ARG A 176 5.07 -21.43 -1.74
CA ARG A 176 3.65 -21.15 -1.92
C ARG A 176 2.81 -22.20 -1.22
N LEU A 177 1.86 -21.77 -0.40
CA LEU A 177 0.77 -22.61 0.08
C LEU A 177 -0.48 -22.17 -0.70
N ARG A 178 -1.21 -23.13 -1.26
CA ARG A 178 -2.37 -22.85 -2.09
C ARG A 178 -3.50 -23.82 -1.78
N VAL A 179 -4.72 -23.30 -1.76
CA VAL A 179 -5.96 -24.06 -1.84
C VAL A 179 -6.76 -23.50 -3.01
N GLY A 180 -6.97 -24.32 -4.04
CA GLY A 180 -7.73 -23.96 -5.22
C GLY A 180 -9.22 -23.80 -4.93
N GLU A 181 -9.94 -23.11 -5.82
CA GLU A 181 -11.42 -23.02 -5.75
C GLU A 181 -12.11 -24.40 -5.70
N ASP A 182 -11.52 -25.41 -6.35
CA ASP A 182 -11.98 -26.80 -6.35
C ASP A 182 -11.65 -27.57 -5.06
N GLY A 183 -10.95 -26.92 -4.11
CA GLY A 183 -10.49 -27.49 -2.85
C GLY A 183 -9.14 -28.22 -2.94
N SER A 184 -8.48 -28.23 -4.10
CA SER A 184 -7.15 -28.83 -4.23
C SER A 184 -6.12 -28.09 -3.39
N ALA A 185 -5.47 -28.79 -2.45
CA ALA A 185 -4.50 -28.20 -1.53
C ALA A 185 -3.06 -28.61 -1.89
N GLY A 186 -2.11 -27.69 -1.74
CA GLY A 186 -0.71 -27.96 -2.00
C GLY A 186 0.27 -26.99 -1.34
N VAL A 187 1.49 -27.49 -1.14
CA VAL A 187 2.67 -26.69 -0.77
C VAL A 187 3.72 -26.84 -1.86
N GLU A 188 4.10 -25.74 -2.49
CA GLU A 188 5.04 -25.66 -3.60
C GLU A 188 6.34 -24.99 -3.14
N PHE A 189 7.48 -25.61 -3.42
CA PHE A 189 8.81 -25.04 -3.27
C PHE A 189 9.33 -24.65 -4.64
N LEU A 190 9.75 -23.40 -4.81
CA LEU A 190 10.14 -22.82 -6.08
C LEU A 190 11.64 -22.49 -6.10
N ASP A 191 12.30 -22.76 -7.23
CA ASP A 191 13.70 -22.42 -7.45
C ASP A 191 13.91 -20.98 -7.90
N ALA A 192 15.18 -20.60 -8.14
CA ALA A 192 15.57 -19.26 -8.53
C ALA A 192 14.84 -18.71 -9.78
N ALA A 193 14.45 -19.57 -10.71
CA ALA A 193 13.74 -19.23 -11.94
C ALA A 193 12.21 -19.16 -11.73
N GLY A 194 11.70 -19.61 -10.58
CA GLY A 194 10.27 -19.68 -10.29
C GLY A 194 9.65 -21.02 -10.64
N GLU A 195 10.47 -22.04 -10.92
CA GLU A 195 9.99 -23.38 -11.26
C GLU A 195 9.74 -24.20 -10.00
N ILE A 196 8.67 -24.98 -9.99
CA ILE A 196 8.33 -25.85 -8.87
C ILE A 196 9.32 -27.02 -8.83
N VAL A 197 10.18 -27.07 -7.81
CA VAL A 197 11.14 -28.15 -7.60
C VAL A 197 10.63 -29.22 -6.64
N LYS A 198 9.62 -28.89 -5.84
CA LYS A 198 8.95 -29.87 -4.96
C LYS A 198 7.52 -29.42 -4.69
N GLN A 199 6.62 -30.39 -4.70
CA GLN A 199 5.24 -30.20 -4.28
C GLN A 199 4.86 -31.24 -3.23
N ILE A 200 4.10 -30.83 -2.23
CA ILE A 200 3.45 -31.69 -1.24
C ILE A 200 1.96 -31.48 -1.39
N ALA A 201 1.21 -32.55 -1.66
CA ALA A 201 -0.24 -32.56 -1.79
C ALA A 201 -0.84 -33.71 -0.94
N PRO A 202 -2.13 -33.65 -0.56
CA PRO A 202 -2.84 -34.69 0.17
C PRO A 202 -2.81 -36.08 -0.47
#